data_AF-A0A7Y5W061-F1
#
_entry.id   AF-A0A7Y5W061-F1
#
_cell.length_a   1.000
_cell.length_b   1.000
_cell.length_c   1.000
_cell.angle_alpha   90.00
_cell.angle_beta   90.00
_cell.angle_gamma   90.00
#
_symmetry.space_group_name_H-M   'P 1'
#
loop_
_entity.id
_entity.type
_entity.pdbx_description
1 polymer ?
#
loop_
_entity_poly.entity_id
_entity_poly.type
_entity_poly.pdbx_seq_one_letter_code
_entity_poly.pdbx_strand_id
1 'polypeptide(L)'
;MVSRRKVIKVGAGGLVVAPLLVVPVLRAAGADVFVAGDQGAAPAPPGPVKTVRKSPGPGLPAPGYVAGAVTLRDGDHLLVRTSDGDRVVRLANAAIWKGEAVPPSAVAMGDDIIASGTVLADGTVEARTLDVNIAQVRGVVTATIGPGAWMARDKFGREFELRIDPLKPPVEILVGGLPTSAADVGDPVPGHSFIAIGLLLADGSIRVTRLYY
;
A
#
# COMPACT_ATOMS: atom_id res chain seq x y z
N MET A 1 -3.99 -23.06 53.07
CA MET A 1 -3.42 -23.33 51.72
C MET A 1 -2.77 -22.03 51.25
N VAL A 2 -1.44 -21.98 51.19
CA VAL A 2 -0.66 -20.73 51.08
C VAL A 2 -0.37 -20.41 49.61
N SER A 3 -0.86 -19.27 49.13
CA SER A 3 -0.64 -18.76 47.78
C SER A 3 0.78 -18.18 47.63
N ARG A 4 1.61 -18.78 46.78
CA ARG A 4 2.94 -18.27 46.44
C ARG A 4 2.85 -17.33 45.24
N ARG A 5 3.09 -16.04 45.45
CA ARG A 5 3.31 -15.06 44.38
C ARG A 5 4.70 -15.27 43.77
N LYS A 6 4.78 -15.48 42.45
CA LYS A 6 6.04 -15.40 41.69
C LYS A 6 6.34 -13.94 41.36
N VAL A 7 7.48 -13.45 41.83
CA VAL A 7 8.07 -12.17 41.43
C VAL A 7 8.98 -12.45 40.24
N ILE A 8 8.76 -11.78 39.11
CA ILE A 8 9.66 -11.80 37.95
C ILE A 8 10.50 -10.52 38.02
N LYS A 9 11.80 -10.67 38.25
CA LYS A 9 12.80 -9.60 38.05
C LYS A 9 13.21 -9.61 36.58
N VAL A 10 13.02 -8.49 35.88
CA VAL A 10 13.62 -8.25 34.56
C VAL A 10 14.93 -7.50 34.78
N GLY A 11 16.03 -8.16 34.41
CA GLY A 11 17.39 -7.62 34.53
C GLY A 11 17.71 -6.64 33.41
N ALA A 12 18.45 -5.60 33.78
CA ALA A 12 19.06 -4.62 32.91
C ALA A 12 20.26 -5.18 32.14
N GLY A 13 20.53 -4.61 30.95
CA GLY A 13 21.87 -4.61 30.36
C GLY A 13 22.00 -5.38 29.05
N GLY A 14 21.97 -4.66 27.94
CA GLY A 14 22.32 -5.18 26.62
C GLY A 14 22.69 -4.03 25.68
N LEU A 15 23.91 -3.51 25.84
CA LEU A 15 24.54 -2.56 24.92
C LEU A 15 24.88 -3.32 23.62
N VAL A 16 24.25 -2.97 22.50
CA VAL A 16 24.60 -3.52 21.18
C VAL A 16 25.54 -2.54 20.48
N VAL A 17 26.78 -2.98 20.28
CA VAL A 17 27.82 -2.30 19.50
C VAL A 17 27.51 -2.48 18.02
N ALA A 18 27.32 -1.38 17.28
CA ALA A 18 27.21 -1.40 15.83
C ALA A 18 28.61 -1.41 15.18
N PRO A 19 28.88 -2.25 14.16
CA PRO A 19 30.10 -2.14 13.39
C PRO A 19 29.99 -1.00 12.35
N LEU A 20 30.98 -0.10 12.42
CA LEU A 20 31.21 0.98 11.45
C LEU A 20 31.81 0.37 10.17
N LEU A 21 31.06 0.41 9.06
CA LEU A 21 31.52 -0.10 7.76
C LEU A 21 32.09 1.05 6.94
N VAL A 22 33.42 1.10 6.84
CA VAL A 22 34.17 2.07 6.02
C VAL A 22 34.21 1.54 4.59
N VAL A 23 33.61 2.28 3.65
CA VAL A 23 33.69 1.98 2.21
C VAL A 23 34.78 2.87 1.58
N PRO A 24 35.82 2.30 0.93
CA PRO A 24 36.80 3.09 0.22
C PRO A 24 36.25 3.62 -1.12
N VAL A 25 36.44 4.92 -1.36
CA VAL A 25 36.19 5.58 -2.64
C VAL A 25 37.34 5.24 -3.59
N LEU A 26 37.08 4.46 -4.64
CA LEU A 26 38.04 4.24 -5.72
C LEU A 26 37.75 5.23 -6.86
N ARG A 27 38.66 6.19 -7.05
CA ARG A 27 38.65 7.16 -8.15
C ARG A 27 39.67 6.68 -9.19
N ALA A 28 39.20 6.22 -10.35
CA ALA A 28 40.06 5.94 -11.50
C ALA A 28 39.79 7.01 -12.57
N ALA A 29 40.79 7.88 -12.77
CA ALA A 29 40.83 8.81 -13.89
C ALA A 29 41.44 8.06 -15.08
N GLY A 30 40.61 7.70 -16.06
CA GLY A 30 41.04 7.26 -17.38
C GLY A 30 40.92 8.43 -18.35
N ALA A 31 42.03 8.83 -18.95
CA ALA A 31 42.07 9.81 -20.03
C ALA A 31 41.79 9.08 -21.34
N ASP A 32 40.63 9.33 -21.94
CA ASP A 32 40.31 8.85 -23.29
C ASP A 32 40.76 9.87 -24.33
N VAL A 33 41.57 9.39 -25.27
CA VAL A 33 42.09 10.10 -26.43
C VAL A 33 40.97 10.20 -27.48
N PHE A 34 40.57 11.42 -27.83
CA PHE A 34 39.63 11.67 -28.92
C PHE A 34 40.38 11.68 -30.26
N VAL A 35 40.09 10.69 -31.11
CA VAL A 35 40.44 10.73 -32.54
C VAL A 35 39.32 11.45 -33.28
N ALA A 36 39.63 12.59 -33.90
CA ALA A 36 38.70 13.34 -34.73
C ALA A 36 38.42 12.56 -36.03
N GLY A 37 37.26 11.89 -36.08
CA GLY A 37 36.73 11.27 -37.29
C GLY A 37 36.00 12.29 -38.17
N ASP A 38 36.21 12.15 -39.48
CA ASP A 38 35.59 12.90 -40.57
C ASP A 38 34.05 12.98 -40.44
N GLN A 39 33.50 14.20 -40.42
CA GLN A 39 32.05 14.42 -40.32
C GLN A 39 31.40 14.28 -41.69
N GLY A 40 31.08 13.03 -42.05
CA GLY A 40 30.13 12.75 -43.12
C GLY A 40 28.79 13.43 -42.85
N ALA A 41 28.19 13.99 -43.91
CA ALA A 41 26.94 14.74 -43.85
C ALA A 41 25.85 14.02 -43.04
N ALA A 42 25.27 14.75 -42.07
CA ALA A 42 24.23 14.22 -41.20
C ALA A 42 23.03 13.72 -42.04
N PRO A 43 22.58 12.46 -41.87
CA PRO A 43 21.36 11.99 -42.51
C PRO A 43 20.19 12.86 -42.06
N ALA A 44 19.34 13.25 -43.01
CA ALA A 44 18.15 14.03 -42.73
C ALA A 44 17.35 13.39 -41.58
N PRO A 45 16.87 14.18 -40.59
CA PRO A 45 16.17 13.64 -39.45
C PRO A 45 15.00 12.77 -39.93
N PRO A 46 14.84 11.54 -39.39
CA PRO A 46 13.74 10.68 -39.76
C PRO A 46 12.43 11.44 -39.51
N GLY A 47 11.59 11.52 -40.55
CA GLY A 47 10.28 12.15 -40.44
C GLY A 47 9.46 11.50 -39.32
N PRO A 48 8.51 12.24 -38.69
CA PRO A 48 7.74 11.72 -37.57
C PRO A 48 7.03 10.43 -37.98
N VAL A 49 7.40 9.33 -37.32
CA VAL A 49 6.75 8.03 -37.50
C VAL A 49 5.32 8.16 -36.97
N LYS A 50 4.33 8.19 -37.88
CA LYS A 50 2.92 8.06 -37.52
C LYS A 50 2.68 6.65 -36.98
N THR A 51 2.80 6.48 -35.67
CA THR A 51 2.31 5.29 -34.99
C THR A 51 0.79 5.27 -35.09
N VAL A 52 0.26 4.43 -35.97
CA VAL A 52 -1.18 4.15 -36.06
C VAL A 52 -1.58 3.42 -34.77
N ARG A 53 -2.13 4.15 -33.80
CA ARG A 53 -2.73 3.53 -32.62
C ARG A 53 -3.97 2.76 -33.09
N LYS A 54 -3.89 1.42 -33.10
CA LYS A 54 -5.08 0.58 -33.26
C LYS A 54 -6.07 0.96 -32.17
N SER A 55 -7.29 1.30 -32.59
CA SER A 55 -8.40 1.48 -31.64
C SER A 55 -8.58 0.17 -30.87
N PRO A 56 -8.76 0.19 -29.54
CA PRO A 56 -9.04 -1.02 -28.79
C PRO A 56 -10.25 -1.74 -29.39
N GLY A 57 -10.15 -3.05 -29.58
CA GLY A 57 -11.28 -3.87 -29.99
C GLY A 57 -12.42 -3.77 -28.97
N PRO A 58 -13.68 -3.97 -29.38
CA PRO A 58 -14.82 -4.00 -28.47
C PRO A 58 -14.57 -5.03 -27.35
N GLY A 59 -14.67 -4.59 -26.10
CA GLY A 59 -14.45 -5.42 -24.91
C GLY A 59 -13.10 -5.20 -24.21
N LEU A 60 -12.17 -4.44 -24.78
CA LEU A 60 -10.95 -4.05 -24.08
C LEU A 60 -11.20 -2.80 -23.22
N PRO A 61 -10.65 -2.72 -22.00
CA PRO A 61 -10.74 -1.53 -21.18
C PRO A 61 -10.15 -0.32 -21.92
N ALA A 62 -10.72 0.86 -21.65
CA ALA A 62 -10.21 2.10 -22.23
C ALA A 62 -8.71 2.26 -21.90
N PRO A 63 -7.87 2.83 -22.79
CA PRO A 63 -6.42 2.87 -22.60
C PRO A 63 -5.97 3.51 -21.27
N GLY A 64 -6.76 4.44 -20.75
CA GLY A 64 -6.52 5.14 -19.48
C GLY A 64 -7.16 4.49 -18.26
N TYR A 65 -7.68 3.27 -18.38
CA TYR A 65 -8.22 2.48 -17.27
C TYR A 65 -7.16 1.50 -16.76
N VAL A 66 -6.98 1.46 -15.45
CA VAL A 66 -6.07 0.52 -14.77
C VAL A 66 -6.79 -0.05 -13.56
N ALA A 67 -6.90 -1.37 -13.46
CA ALA A 67 -7.42 -2.04 -12.29
C ALA A 67 -6.46 -3.16 -11.87
N GLY A 68 -6.13 -3.22 -10.58
CA GLY A 68 -5.19 -4.20 -10.05
C GLY A 68 -4.63 -3.82 -8.69
N ALA A 69 -3.63 -4.58 -8.25
CA ALA A 69 -3.02 -4.41 -6.94
C ALA A 69 -1.75 -3.54 -7.03
N VAL A 70 -1.58 -2.61 -6.08
CA VAL A 70 -0.36 -1.79 -5.97
C VAL A 70 0.82 -2.66 -5.54
N THR A 71 1.86 -2.76 -6.36
CA THR A 71 3.06 -3.55 -6.10
C THR A 71 4.28 -2.71 -5.74
N LEU A 72 4.28 -1.42 -6.07
CA LEU A 72 5.30 -0.46 -5.66
C LEU A 72 4.66 0.92 -5.53
N ARG A 73 5.20 1.73 -4.62
CA ARG A 73 4.87 3.14 -4.49
C ARG A 73 6.15 3.96 -4.45
N ASP A 74 6.23 4.98 -5.29
CA ASP A 74 7.31 5.97 -5.32
C ASP A 74 6.71 7.38 -5.44
N GLY A 75 6.60 8.09 -4.31
CA GLY A 75 5.97 9.42 -4.27
C GLY A 75 4.50 9.42 -4.74
N ASP A 76 4.25 10.07 -5.87
CA ASP A 76 2.97 10.15 -6.59
C ASP A 76 2.80 9.07 -7.68
N HIS A 77 3.79 8.19 -7.85
CA HIS A 77 3.74 7.08 -8.79
C HIS A 77 3.42 5.77 -8.07
N LEU A 78 2.49 5.01 -8.66
CA LEU A 78 2.12 3.66 -8.26
C LEU A 78 2.49 2.70 -9.39
N LEU A 79 3.17 1.60 -9.06
CA LEU A 79 3.24 0.44 -9.94
C LEU A 79 2.08 -0.48 -9.58
N VAL A 80 1.28 -0.84 -10.57
CA VAL A 80 0.03 -1.57 -10.40
C VAL A 80 0.09 -2.82 -11.23
N ARG A 81 -0.01 -3.98 -10.58
CA ARG A 81 -0.09 -5.26 -11.27
C ARG A 81 -1.52 -5.52 -11.73
N THR A 82 -1.70 -5.51 -13.05
CA THR A 82 -2.98 -5.81 -13.72
C THR A 82 -2.95 -7.23 -14.29
N SER A 83 -4.09 -7.70 -14.83
CA SER A 83 -4.14 -8.96 -15.57
C SER A 83 -3.27 -8.97 -16.83
N ASP A 84 -3.03 -7.80 -17.41
CA ASP A 84 -2.37 -7.63 -18.71
C ASP A 84 -0.90 -7.22 -18.56
N GLY A 85 -0.40 -7.13 -17.32
CA GLY A 85 0.96 -6.73 -16.97
C GLY A 85 1.01 -5.58 -15.95
N ASP A 86 2.22 -5.15 -15.61
CA ASP A 86 2.41 -4.03 -14.69
C ASP A 86 2.20 -2.68 -15.41
N ARG A 87 1.53 -1.74 -14.74
CA ARG A 87 1.19 -0.40 -15.25
C ARG A 87 1.63 0.66 -14.25
N VAL A 88 2.20 1.76 -14.75
CA VAL A 88 2.54 2.92 -13.91
C VAL A 88 1.37 3.90 -13.90
N VAL A 89 0.94 4.30 -12.71
CA VAL A 89 -0.12 5.26 -12.48
C VAL A 89 0.44 6.46 -11.71
N ARG A 90 0.28 7.67 -12.25
CA ARG A 90 0.64 8.92 -11.58
C ARG A 90 -0.60 9.56 -10.97
N LEU A 91 -0.53 9.92 -9.70
CA LEU A 91 -1.62 10.50 -8.92
C LEU A 91 -1.68 12.01 -9.16
N ALA A 92 -2.66 12.49 -9.94
CA ALA A 92 -2.84 13.92 -10.16
C ALA A 92 -3.69 14.59 -9.06
N ASN A 93 -4.60 13.84 -8.44
CA ASN A 93 -5.58 14.34 -7.47
C ASN A 93 -5.69 13.42 -6.24
N ALA A 94 -6.61 13.75 -5.33
CA ALA A 94 -7.00 12.89 -4.22
C ALA A 94 -7.49 11.52 -4.70
N ALA A 95 -7.22 10.51 -3.89
CA ALA A 95 -7.82 9.19 -4.05
C ALA A 95 -9.25 9.21 -3.50
N ILE A 96 -10.09 8.32 -4.00
CA ILE A 96 -11.48 8.15 -3.58
C ILE A 96 -11.58 6.78 -2.92
N TRP A 97 -12.16 6.73 -1.73
CA TRP A 97 -12.49 5.50 -1.07
C TRP A 97 -13.92 5.56 -0.57
N LYS A 98 -14.78 4.68 -1.07
CA LYS A 98 -16.22 4.66 -0.78
C LYS A 98 -16.90 6.04 -0.95
N GLY A 99 -16.45 6.81 -1.94
CA GLY A 99 -16.97 8.16 -2.23
C GLY A 99 -16.36 9.27 -1.38
N GLU A 100 -15.51 8.95 -0.40
CA GLU A 100 -14.76 9.94 0.38
C GLU A 100 -13.41 10.22 -0.24
N ALA A 101 -13.03 11.50 -0.31
CA ALA A 101 -11.70 11.89 -0.75
C ALA A 101 -10.67 11.56 0.34
N VAL A 102 -9.69 10.72 0.02
CA VAL A 102 -8.56 10.37 0.88
C VAL A 102 -7.26 10.90 0.26
N PRO A 103 -6.27 11.29 1.08
CA PRO A 103 -5.01 11.77 0.55
C PRO A 103 -4.33 10.66 -0.25
N PRO A 104 -3.58 10.98 -1.33
CA PRO A 104 -2.83 10.00 -2.10
C PRO A 104 -1.95 9.09 -1.24
N SER A 105 -1.40 9.59 -0.13
CA SER A 105 -0.57 8.85 0.83
C SER A 105 -1.31 7.71 1.55
N ALA A 106 -2.64 7.65 1.47
CA ALA A 106 -3.43 6.56 2.00
C ALA A 106 -3.21 5.27 1.21
N VAL A 107 -2.95 5.34 -0.10
CA VAL A 107 -2.77 4.14 -0.92
C VAL A 107 -1.49 3.41 -0.53
N ALA A 108 -1.61 2.17 -0.06
CA ALA A 108 -0.51 1.33 0.36
C ALA A 108 -0.20 0.26 -0.70
N MET A 109 1.00 -0.34 -0.58
CA MET A 109 1.30 -1.56 -1.31
C MET A 109 0.33 -2.67 -0.89
N GLY A 110 -0.20 -3.41 -1.86
CA GLY A 110 -1.19 -4.46 -1.67
C GLY A 110 -2.64 -4.01 -1.74
N ASP A 111 -2.90 -2.70 -1.78
CA ASP A 111 -4.27 -2.20 -2.02
C ASP A 111 -4.68 -2.51 -3.46
N ASP A 112 -5.94 -2.93 -3.63
CA ASP A 112 -6.57 -3.00 -4.93
C ASP A 112 -7.05 -1.60 -5.31
N ILE A 113 -6.79 -1.19 -6.54
CA ILE A 113 -7.20 0.11 -7.04
C ILE A 113 -7.89 0.00 -8.40
N ILE A 114 -8.68 1.02 -8.71
CA ILE A 114 -9.24 1.31 -10.02
C ILE A 114 -8.88 2.77 -10.33
N ALA A 115 -7.96 2.97 -11.27
CA ALA A 115 -7.58 4.28 -11.76
C ALA A 115 -8.23 4.52 -13.13
N SER A 116 -8.73 5.74 -13.34
CA SER A 116 -9.17 6.21 -14.65
C SER A 116 -8.56 7.57 -14.96
N GLY A 117 -8.04 7.74 -16.18
CA GLY A 117 -7.28 8.93 -16.52
C GLY A 117 -6.78 9.02 -17.95
N THR A 118 -5.72 9.79 -18.14
CA THR A 118 -5.11 10.04 -19.45
C THR A 118 -3.80 9.28 -19.56
N VAL A 119 -3.60 8.56 -20.68
CA VAL A 119 -2.32 7.91 -20.96
C VAL A 119 -1.36 8.94 -21.54
N LEU A 120 -0.23 9.13 -20.88
CA LEU A 120 0.85 10.02 -21.29
C LEU A 120 1.69 9.40 -22.41
N ALA A 121 2.62 10.18 -22.97
CA ALA A 121 3.46 9.76 -24.08
C ALA A 121 4.42 8.60 -23.73
N ASP A 122 4.82 8.51 -22.46
CA ASP A 122 5.66 7.45 -21.89
C ASP A 122 4.88 6.17 -21.53
N GLY A 123 3.56 6.18 -21.69
CA GLY A 123 2.66 5.07 -21.34
C GLY A 123 2.13 5.09 -19.90
N THR A 124 2.57 6.04 -19.07
CA THR A 124 2.05 6.25 -17.71
C THR A 124 0.59 6.71 -17.77
N VAL A 125 -0.23 6.25 -16.83
CA VAL A 125 -1.61 6.73 -16.68
C VAL A 125 -1.65 7.84 -15.63
N GLU A 126 -1.90 9.07 -16.06
CA GLU A 126 -2.21 10.18 -15.16
C GLU A 126 -3.66 10.03 -14.69
N ALA A 127 -3.84 9.56 -13.45
CA ALA A 127 -5.13 9.26 -12.87
C ALA A 127 -5.91 10.56 -12.56
N ARG A 128 -7.07 10.72 -13.18
CA ARG A 128 -8.04 11.76 -12.86
C ARG A 128 -8.93 11.35 -11.69
N THR A 129 -9.29 10.07 -11.65
CA THR A 129 -9.93 9.41 -10.51
C THR A 129 -9.10 8.20 -10.10
N LEU A 130 -9.05 7.95 -8.80
CA LEU A 130 -8.40 6.78 -8.23
C LEU A 130 -9.31 6.22 -7.15
N ASP A 131 -10.09 5.20 -7.48
CA ASP A 131 -10.88 4.47 -6.51
C ASP A 131 -9.99 3.41 -5.85
N VAL A 132 -9.83 3.48 -4.54
CA VAL A 132 -9.01 2.52 -3.79
C VAL A 132 -9.97 1.57 -3.10
N ASN A 133 -9.81 0.28 -3.35
CA ASN A 133 -10.47 -0.76 -2.57
C ASN A 133 -9.53 -1.19 -1.44
N ILE A 134 -9.67 -0.50 -0.33
CA ILE A 134 -8.89 -0.69 0.88
C ILE A 134 -9.11 -2.12 1.43
N ALA A 135 -8.01 -2.78 1.79
CA ALA A 135 -7.94 -4.18 2.19
C ALA A 135 -9.08 -4.66 3.13
N GLN A 136 -9.68 -5.79 2.76
CA GLN A 136 -10.53 -6.59 3.63
C GLN A 136 -9.67 -7.66 4.31
N VAL A 137 -9.40 -7.48 5.60
CA VAL A 137 -8.62 -8.43 6.39
C VAL A 137 -9.56 -9.33 7.16
N ARG A 138 -9.38 -10.64 7.00
CA ARG A 138 -10.09 -11.67 7.77
C ARG A 138 -9.11 -12.32 8.71
N GLY A 139 -9.46 -12.42 9.98
CA GLY A 139 -8.57 -12.99 10.97
C GLY A 139 -9.29 -13.47 12.21
N VAL A 140 -8.47 -13.94 13.15
CA VAL A 140 -8.89 -14.33 14.49
C VAL A 140 -8.14 -13.46 15.48
N VAL A 141 -8.84 -12.91 16.46
CA VAL A 141 -8.22 -12.17 17.55
C VAL A 141 -7.39 -13.13 18.39
N THR A 142 -6.11 -12.82 18.60
CA THR A 142 -5.18 -13.66 19.36
C THR A 142 -4.93 -13.14 20.76
N ALA A 143 -4.97 -11.81 20.95
CA ALA A 143 -4.82 -11.18 22.26
C ALA A 143 -5.47 -9.80 22.27
N THR A 144 -6.00 -9.39 23.42
CA THR A 144 -6.44 -8.01 23.68
C THR A 144 -5.26 -7.23 24.27
N ILE A 145 -4.88 -6.11 23.66
CA ILE A 145 -3.74 -5.28 24.11
C ILE A 145 -4.24 -4.16 25.03
N GLY A 146 -5.40 -3.60 24.72
CA GLY A 146 -6.07 -2.57 25.51
C GLY A 146 -7.38 -2.15 24.85
N PRO A 147 -8.07 -1.14 25.43
CA PRO A 147 -9.33 -0.65 24.89
C PRO A 147 -9.21 -0.24 23.42
N GLY A 148 -9.94 -0.91 22.53
CA GLY A 148 -9.93 -0.63 21.10
C GLY A 148 -8.66 -1.06 20.36
N ALA A 149 -7.77 -1.84 20.97
CA ALA A 149 -6.55 -2.35 20.35
C ALA A 149 -6.32 -3.84 20.64
N TRP A 150 -6.09 -4.64 19.60
CA TRP A 150 -5.89 -6.07 19.74
C TRP A 150 -4.92 -6.65 18.71
N MET A 151 -4.30 -7.75 19.09
CA MET A 151 -3.54 -8.59 18.17
C MET A 151 -4.49 -9.51 17.42
N ALA A 152 -4.24 -9.65 16.13
CA ALA A 152 -4.96 -10.55 15.27
C ALA A 152 -4.01 -11.38 14.41
N ARG A 153 -4.50 -12.54 13.98
CA ARG A 153 -3.82 -13.40 13.03
C ARG A 153 -4.71 -13.61 11.81
N ASP A 154 -4.19 -13.40 10.62
CA ASP A 154 -4.94 -13.66 9.39
C ASP A 154 -4.93 -15.15 9.01
N LYS A 155 -5.64 -15.48 7.93
CA LYS A 155 -5.68 -16.85 7.37
C LYS A 155 -4.32 -17.39 6.91
N PHE A 156 -3.30 -16.53 6.77
CA PHE A 156 -1.94 -16.91 6.39
C PHE A 156 -1.00 -17.04 7.59
N GLY A 157 -1.50 -16.84 8.81
CA GLY A 157 -0.71 -16.93 10.03
C GLY A 157 0.07 -15.65 10.35
N ARG A 158 -0.12 -14.56 9.60
CA ARG A 158 0.55 -13.27 9.87
C ARG A 158 -0.13 -12.58 11.03
N GLU A 159 0.66 -12.11 11.99
CA GLU A 159 0.15 -11.33 13.11
C GLU A 159 0.22 -9.83 12.83
N PHE A 160 -0.81 -9.10 13.25
CA PHE A 160 -0.91 -7.64 13.11
C PHE A 160 -1.71 -7.04 14.26
N GLU A 161 -1.43 -5.77 14.55
CA GLU A 161 -2.21 -4.98 15.50
C GLU A 161 -3.38 -4.33 14.76
N LEU A 162 -4.58 -4.50 15.29
CA LEU A 162 -5.77 -3.83 14.84
C LEU A 162 -6.14 -2.77 15.87
N ARG A 163 -6.28 -1.52 15.41
CA ARG A 163 -6.66 -0.38 16.24
C ARG A 163 -7.94 0.24 15.73
N ILE A 164 -8.91 0.38 16.62
CA ILE A 164 -10.03 1.31 16.46
C ILE A 164 -9.56 2.65 17.01
N ASP A 165 -9.65 3.70 16.18
CA ASP A 165 -9.47 5.08 16.64
C ASP A 165 -10.85 5.62 17.06
N PRO A 166 -11.16 5.66 18.38
CA PRO A 166 -12.49 6.06 18.84
C PRO A 166 -12.78 7.55 18.61
N LEU A 167 -11.76 8.36 18.30
CA LEU A 167 -11.89 9.79 18.08
C LEU A 167 -12.17 10.13 16.60
N LYS A 168 -12.19 9.13 15.71
CA LYS A 168 -12.47 9.33 14.28
C LYS A 168 -13.77 8.62 13.87
N PRO A 169 -14.83 9.38 13.56
CA PRO A 169 -16.06 8.79 13.04
C PRO A 169 -15.90 8.34 11.56
N PRO A 170 -16.66 7.32 11.09
CA PRO A 170 -17.30 6.24 11.85
C PRO A 170 -16.63 4.90 11.55
N VAL A 171 -16.11 4.22 12.59
CA VAL A 171 -15.94 2.77 12.50
C VAL A 171 -17.32 2.16 12.62
N GLU A 172 -17.89 1.72 11.50
CA GLU A 172 -19.14 0.97 11.49
C GLU A 172 -18.84 -0.43 11.98
N ILE A 173 -19.23 -0.74 13.21
CA ILE A 173 -19.08 -2.09 13.74
C ILE A 173 -20.39 -2.81 13.54
N LEU A 174 -20.33 -3.99 12.94
CA LEU A 174 -21.47 -4.84 12.70
C LEU A 174 -21.29 -6.14 13.47
N VAL A 175 -22.21 -6.44 14.39
CA VAL A 175 -22.25 -7.70 15.14
C VAL A 175 -23.43 -8.50 14.64
N GLY A 176 -23.18 -9.67 14.04
CA GLY A 176 -24.25 -10.43 13.38
C GLY A 176 -24.93 -9.68 12.23
N GLY A 177 -24.22 -8.72 11.62
CA GLY A 177 -24.73 -7.90 10.52
C GLY A 177 -25.54 -6.67 10.93
N LEU A 178 -25.71 -6.41 12.23
CA LEU A 178 -26.42 -5.22 12.73
C LEU A 178 -25.42 -4.13 13.16
N PRO A 179 -25.61 -2.87 12.74
CA PRO A 179 -24.74 -1.77 13.16
C PRO A 179 -24.85 -1.57 14.67
N THR A 180 -23.70 -1.44 15.32
CA THR A 180 -23.56 -1.23 16.76
C THR A 180 -22.45 -0.21 17.02
N SER A 181 -22.49 0.46 18.17
CA SER A 181 -21.48 1.45 18.51
C SER A 181 -20.20 0.77 19.01
N ALA A 182 -19.05 1.44 18.86
CA ALA A 182 -17.78 0.97 19.42
C ALA A 182 -17.81 0.81 20.94
N ALA A 183 -18.68 1.55 21.65
CA ALA A 183 -18.84 1.41 23.08
C ALA A 183 -19.60 0.13 23.48
N ASP A 184 -20.46 -0.39 22.60
CA ASP A 184 -21.37 -1.51 22.91
C ASP A 184 -20.79 -2.88 22.54
N VAL A 185 -19.76 -2.92 21.69
CA VAL A 185 -19.19 -4.17 21.17
C VAL A 185 -18.33 -4.89 22.21
N GLY A 186 -17.82 -4.16 23.20
CA GLY A 186 -16.77 -4.65 24.08
C GLY A 186 -15.46 -4.92 23.32
N ASP A 187 -14.37 -5.16 24.05
CA ASP A 187 -13.14 -5.60 23.41
C ASP A 187 -13.32 -7.03 22.88
N PRO A 188 -12.94 -7.33 21.63
CA PRO A 188 -13.07 -8.67 21.11
C PRO A 188 -12.20 -9.65 21.90
N VAL A 189 -12.76 -10.84 22.16
CA VAL A 189 -12.13 -11.89 22.96
C VAL A 189 -11.21 -12.74 22.07
N PRO A 190 -10.04 -13.20 22.58
CA PRO A 190 -9.22 -14.16 21.86
C PRO A 190 -10.01 -15.37 21.37
N GLY A 191 -9.82 -15.74 20.10
CA GLY A 191 -10.56 -16.80 19.41
C GLY A 191 -11.73 -16.30 18.56
N HIS A 192 -12.16 -15.04 18.68
CA HIS A 192 -13.20 -14.48 17.83
C HIS A 192 -12.68 -14.24 16.41
N SER A 193 -13.44 -14.71 15.42
CA SER A 193 -13.19 -14.36 14.02
C SER A 193 -13.72 -12.97 13.74
N PHE A 194 -13.07 -12.26 12.83
CA PHE A 194 -13.52 -10.95 12.38
C PHE A 194 -13.22 -10.71 10.91
N ILE A 195 -13.92 -9.73 10.34
CA ILE A 195 -13.60 -9.13 9.07
C ILE A 195 -13.40 -7.63 9.32
N ALA A 196 -12.20 -7.13 9.10
CA ALA A 196 -11.90 -5.72 9.14
C ALA A 196 -11.80 -5.18 7.71
N ILE A 197 -12.46 -4.07 7.43
CA ILE A 197 -12.25 -3.27 6.23
C ILE A 197 -11.64 -1.97 6.70
N GLY A 198 -10.43 -1.65 6.25
CA GLY A 198 -9.72 -0.52 6.80
C GLY A 198 -8.37 -0.27 6.17
N LEU A 199 -7.92 0.97 6.31
CA LEU A 199 -6.72 1.48 5.68
C LEU A 199 -5.49 0.82 6.31
N LEU A 200 -4.69 0.10 5.53
CA LEU A 200 -3.38 -0.38 6.00
C LEU A 200 -2.43 0.82 6.14
N LEU A 201 -1.88 1.02 7.33
CA LEU A 201 -0.93 2.08 7.64
C LEU A 201 0.51 1.61 7.38
N ALA A 202 1.43 2.57 7.25
CA ALA A 202 2.84 2.28 6.95
C ALA A 202 3.56 1.44 8.02
N ASP A 203 3.03 1.41 9.24
CA ASP A 203 3.54 0.59 10.36
C ASP A 203 2.97 -0.86 10.35
N GLY A 204 2.17 -1.21 9.34
CA GLY A 204 1.52 -2.52 9.22
C GLY A 204 0.22 -2.66 10.02
N SER A 205 -0.19 -1.63 10.78
CA SER A 205 -1.48 -1.61 11.45
C SER A 205 -2.61 -1.28 10.47
N ILE A 206 -3.84 -1.63 10.82
CA ILE A 206 -5.02 -1.31 9.99
C ILE A 206 -5.88 -0.30 10.74
N ARG A 207 -6.10 0.87 10.14
CA ARG A 207 -7.16 1.79 10.57
C ARG A 207 -8.49 1.26 10.08
N VAL A 208 -9.17 0.55 10.96
CA VAL A 208 -10.46 -0.06 10.64
C VAL A 208 -11.53 0.99 10.48
N THR A 209 -12.37 0.77 9.48
CA THR A 209 -13.51 1.65 9.14
C THR A 209 -14.81 0.87 9.12
N ARG A 210 -14.76 -0.42 8.81
CA ARG A 210 -15.81 -1.36 9.16
C ARG A 210 -15.23 -2.59 9.81
N LEU A 211 -15.93 -3.08 10.82
CA LEU A 211 -15.54 -4.29 11.51
C LEU A 211 -16.73 -5.19 11.67
N TYR A 212 -16.62 -6.43 11.20
CA TYR A 212 -17.65 -7.44 11.32
C TYR A 212 -17.15 -8.51 12.29
N TYR A 213 -18.00 -8.86 13.26
CA TYR A 213 -17.82 -9.99 14.17
C TYR A 213 -18.98 -10.99 14.03
#